data_AF-A0A961E9T5-F1
#
_entry.id   AF-A0A961E9T5-F1
#
_cell.length_a   1.000
_cell.length_b   1.000
_cell.length_c   1.000
_cell.angle_alpha   90.00
_cell.angle_beta   90.00
_cell.angle_gamma   90.00
#
_symmetry.space_group_name_H-M   'P 1'
#
loop_
_entity.id
_entity.type
_entity.pdbx_description
1 polymer ?
#
loop_
_entity_poly.entity_id
_entity_poly.type
_entity_poly.pdbx_seq_one_letter_code
_entity_poly.pdbx_strand_id
1 'polypeptide(L)'
;MQPFNSNDYRKRVLAAVDRRGGLSSSDSFELYDIPLDEAERITDDQAVGRIEAVWAFWQKQRDHPKYRSLVTQLVRSHDTRSKPLRYATSRIVEARAVAAQREQRDAGRYELLDNAIERLVERYGGIPESKRAGLSDIGAMGGLTPDEIEARMRRHRIIGDTTQPAPPTAPPDPISEQRLSQITRLLGEFDRIQSGNEPTPTLLALLRMSLDDATDAERIETRVGILSDRVREMPAGPMRAVLDELVVHCRDILLGDIARLIAYCKAVSESVADYLRPRVRAAVLVEDVLRHGDYEFLFEEAIDRGLGPAGARQILHDLAGEFGASVESEEPPSQPPEIFQPAPARPRPPDPQPVPAPEVTPPPSDTPAPPVPGRIDTTRRAPKRQRTEADPVPTGPPTVPGLPDIAVFGAGGGVLTFAWPPGVTEAMVYLRRDAPPAAPGDPSAVAVKITNSRYHVDGGFVVPDDSRPCYAAVASCRRTPSGTLEVADGFGRRARIEVR
;
A
#
# COMPACT_ATOMS: atom_id res chain seq x y z
N MET A 1 -43.38 -11.00 4.69
CA MET A 1 -42.69 -11.40 3.45
C MET A 1 -43.70 -11.47 2.31
N GLN A 2 -43.54 -10.68 1.24
CA GLN A 2 -44.39 -10.74 0.04
C GLN A 2 -44.14 -12.01 -0.79
N PRO A 3 -45.07 -12.49 -1.64
CA PRO A 3 -44.84 -13.60 -2.57
C PRO A 3 -43.69 -13.35 -3.56
N PHE A 4 -43.03 -14.42 -4.02
CA PHE A 4 -41.91 -14.30 -4.97
C PHE A 4 -42.41 -13.96 -6.38
N ASN A 5 -41.84 -12.91 -6.98
CA ASN A 5 -42.17 -12.47 -8.35
C ASN A 5 -40.91 -12.47 -9.22
N SER A 6 -40.83 -13.40 -10.17
CA SER A 6 -39.67 -13.57 -11.07
C SER A 6 -39.34 -12.37 -11.95
N ASN A 7 -40.33 -11.52 -12.28
CA ASN A 7 -40.11 -10.33 -13.11
C ASN A 7 -39.68 -9.12 -12.29
N ASP A 8 -40.15 -8.98 -11.06
CA ASP A 8 -39.61 -8.01 -10.10
C ASP A 8 -38.18 -8.38 -9.71
N TYR A 9 -37.96 -9.62 -9.26
CA TYR A 9 -36.66 -10.12 -8.84
C TYR A 9 -35.55 -9.92 -9.91
N ARG A 10 -35.87 -10.14 -11.20
CA ARG A 10 -34.92 -9.89 -12.30
C ARG A 10 -34.53 -8.40 -12.43
N LYS A 11 -35.46 -7.47 -12.14
CA LYS A 11 -35.26 -6.01 -12.20
C LYS A 11 -34.59 -5.46 -10.94
N ARG A 12 -35.02 -5.91 -9.76
CA ARG A 12 -34.59 -5.38 -8.46
C ARG A 12 -33.32 -6.04 -7.94
N VAL A 13 -33.23 -7.38 -8.01
CA VAL A 13 -32.07 -8.13 -7.48
C VAL A 13 -31.04 -8.35 -8.58
N LEU A 14 -31.33 -9.19 -9.60
CA LEU A 14 -30.28 -9.59 -10.56
C LEU A 14 -29.62 -8.39 -11.27
N ALA A 15 -30.41 -7.41 -11.73
CA ALA A 15 -29.87 -6.23 -12.41
C ALA A 15 -29.11 -5.26 -11.47
N ALA A 16 -29.29 -5.35 -10.15
CA ALA A 16 -28.50 -4.58 -9.19
C ALA A 16 -27.16 -5.28 -8.86
N VAL A 17 -27.20 -6.58 -8.62
CA VAL A 17 -26.01 -7.43 -8.40
C VAL A 17 -25.08 -7.39 -9.61
N ASP A 18 -25.64 -7.50 -10.82
CA ASP A 18 -24.94 -7.38 -12.11
C ASP A 18 -24.23 -6.02 -12.26
N ARG A 19 -24.92 -4.91 -11.95
CA ARG A 19 -24.37 -3.55 -12.03
C ARG A 19 -23.21 -3.30 -11.05
N ARG A 20 -23.20 -3.98 -9.90
CA ARG A 20 -22.15 -3.87 -8.87
C ARG A 20 -20.98 -4.85 -9.05
N GLY A 21 -20.84 -5.48 -10.23
CA GLY A 21 -19.73 -6.40 -10.53
C GLY A 21 -19.92 -7.82 -9.99
N GLY A 22 -21.12 -8.21 -9.55
CA GLY A 22 -21.47 -9.59 -9.20
C GLY A 22 -21.41 -9.93 -7.71
N LEU A 23 -21.23 -11.22 -7.41
CA LEU A 23 -21.59 -11.86 -6.13
C LEU A 23 -20.72 -11.49 -4.92
N SER A 24 -19.57 -10.83 -5.12
CA SER A 24 -18.76 -10.26 -4.05
C SER A 24 -19.42 -9.02 -3.41
N SER A 25 -20.28 -8.31 -4.15
CA SER A 25 -20.93 -7.07 -3.68
C SER A 25 -22.22 -7.29 -2.86
N SER A 26 -22.69 -8.54 -2.76
CA SER A 26 -24.09 -8.85 -2.40
C SER A 26 -24.21 -9.96 -1.36
N ASP A 27 -25.03 -9.70 -0.35
CA ASP A 27 -25.27 -10.58 0.80
C ASP A 27 -26.38 -11.61 0.55
N SER A 28 -26.43 -12.62 1.42
CA SER A 28 -27.36 -13.75 1.32
C SER A 28 -28.84 -13.31 1.31
N PHE A 29 -29.20 -12.29 2.09
CA PHE A 29 -30.58 -11.78 2.18
C PHE A 29 -31.03 -11.08 0.89
N GLU A 30 -30.19 -10.25 0.28
CA GLU A 30 -30.48 -9.64 -1.02
C GLU A 30 -30.61 -10.70 -2.12
N LEU A 31 -29.68 -11.66 -2.19
CA LEU A 31 -29.68 -12.67 -3.25
C LEU A 31 -30.91 -13.59 -3.21
N TYR A 32 -31.37 -14.00 -2.03
CA TYR A 32 -32.57 -14.81 -1.87
C TYR A 32 -33.86 -14.00 -1.70
N ASP A 33 -33.82 -12.67 -1.81
CA ASP A 33 -34.99 -11.79 -1.66
C ASP A 33 -35.76 -12.05 -0.34
N ILE A 34 -35.02 -12.10 0.77
CA ILE A 34 -35.54 -12.18 2.14
C ILE A 34 -35.32 -10.82 2.82
N PRO A 35 -36.37 -10.16 3.35
CA PRO A 35 -36.20 -8.92 4.11
C PRO A 35 -35.36 -9.14 5.38
N LEU A 36 -34.33 -8.32 5.56
CA LEU A 36 -33.38 -8.42 6.67
C LEU A 36 -34.06 -8.09 8.02
N ASP A 37 -34.99 -7.14 8.02
CA ASP A 37 -35.77 -6.71 9.19
C ASP A 37 -36.85 -7.72 9.61
N GLU A 38 -37.28 -8.61 8.70
CA GLU A 38 -38.21 -9.69 8.99
C GLU A 38 -37.50 -10.99 9.43
N ALA A 39 -36.16 -11.03 9.48
CA ALA A 39 -35.39 -12.26 9.70
C ALA A 39 -35.76 -13.04 10.98
N GLU A 40 -36.09 -12.33 12.06
CA GLU A 40 -36.57 -12.87 13.34
C GLU A 40 -38.06 -13.30 13.33
N ARG A 41 -38.85 -12.85 12.35
CA ARG A 41 -40.32 -13.07 12.26
C ARG A 41 -40.72 -14.12 11.21
N ILE A 42 -39.91 -14.29 10.16
CA ILE A 42 -40.11 -15.28 9.10
C ILE A 42 -39.94 -16.69 9.67
N THR A 43 -40.84 -17.61 9.33
CA THR A 43 -40.72 -19.03 9.72
C THR A 43 -39.74 -19.78 8.81
N ASP A 44 -39.25 -20.94 9.27
CA ASP A 44 -38.28 -21.71 8.49
C ASP A 44 -38.88 -22.28 7.19
N ASP A 45 -40.16 -22.68 7.20
CA ASP A 45 -40.89 -23.07 5.98
C ASP A 45 -41.01 -21.91 4.97
N GLN A 46 -41.22 -20.69 5.46
CA GLN A 46 -41.26 -19.49 4.62
C GLN A 46 -39.89 -19.17 4.03
N ALA A 47 -38.82 -19.26 4.84
CA ALA A 47 -37.45 -19.06 4.37
C ALA A 47 -37.03 -20.11 3.33
N VAL A 48 -37.31 -21.39 3.58
CA VAL A 48 -37.03 -22.50 2.65
C VAL A 48 -37.84 -22.34 1.36
N GLY A 49 -39.15 -22.09 1.44
CA GLY A 49 -39.99 -21.87 0.26
C GLY A 49 -39.56 -20.66 -0.59
N ARG A 50 -38.99 -19.61 0.04
CA ARG A 50 -38.35 -18.49 -0.67
C ARG A 50 -37.05 -18.92 -1.37
N ILE A 51 -36.17 -19.60 -0.65
CA ILE A 51 -34.89 -20.12 -1.16
C ILE A 51 -35.12 -21.04 -2.38
N GLU A 52 -36.10 -21.94 -2.30
CA GLU A 52 -36.46 -22.87 -3.38
C GLU A 52 -37.09 -22.15 -4.58
N ALA A 53 -38.00 -21.19 -4.37
CA ALA A 53 -38.61 -20.43 -5.47
C ALA A 53 -37.57 -19.61 -6.24
N VAL A 54 -36.62 -18.98 -5.54
CA VAL A 54 -35.50 -18.23 -6.14
C VAL A 54 -34.53 -19.17 -6.87
N TRP A 55 -34.18 -20.31 -6.27
CA TRP A 55 -33.31 -21.30 -6.91
C TRP A 55 -33.94 -21.91 -8.15
N ALA A 56 -35.22 -22.31 -8.11
CA ALA A 56 -35.96 -22.80 -9.26
C ALA A 56 -36.07 -21.75 -10.38
N PHE A 57 -36.10 -20.45 -10.04
CA PHE A 57 -35.98 -19.37 -11.02
C PHE A 57 -34.56 -19.29 -11.61
N TRP A 58 -33.49 -19.35 -10.80
CA TRP A 58 -32.11 -19.38 -11.31
C TRP A 58 -31.87 -20.58 -12.25
N GLN A 59 -32.33 -21.78 -11.88
CA GLN A 59 -32.27 -22.98 -12.73
C GLN A 59 -32.90 -22.73 -14.11
N LYS A 60 -34.06 -22.05 -14.17
CA LYS A 60 -34.76 -21.64 -15.39
C LYS A 60 -34.15 -20.43 -16.13
N GLN A 61 -33.06 -19.85 -15.62
CA GLN A 61 -32.41 -18.66 -16.21
C GLN A 61 -30.91 -18.88 -16.50
N ARG A 62 -30.41 -20.12 -16.39
CA ARG A 62 -29.01 -20.48 -16.71
C ARG A 62 -28.57 -19.99 -18.09
N ASP A 63 -29.45 -20.08 -19.08
CA ASP A 63 -29.17 -19.67 -20.46
C ASP A 63 -29.65 -18.24 -20.79
N HIS A 64 -29.99 -17.42 -19.80
CA HIS A 64 -30.46 -16.05 -20.02
C HIS A 64 -29.35 -15.17 -20.65
N PRO A 65 -29.58 -14.53 -21.82
CA PRO A 65 -28.52 -13.95 -22.64
C PRO A 65 -27.68 -12.88 -21.93
N LYS A 66 -28.29 -12.07 -21.05
CA LYS A 66 -27.56 -11.08 -20.24
C LYS A 66 -26.94 -11.67 -18.95
N TYR A 67 -27.54 -12.71 -18.36
CA TYR A 67 -27.27 -13.09 -16.96
C TYR A 67 -26.67 -14.49 -16.79
N ARG A 68 -26.34 -15.19 -17.89
CA ARG A 68 -25.76 -16.55 -17.91
C ARG A 68 -24.62 -16.73 -16.90
N SER A 69 -23.65 -15.81 -16.89
CA SER A 69 -22.48 -15.85 -16.01
C SER A 69 -22.88 -15.75 -14.54
N LEU A 70 -23.62 -14.70 -14.18
CA LEU A 70 -24.11 -14.45 -12.81
C LEU A 70 -24.98 -15.60 -12.29
N VAL A 71 -25.93 -16.07 -13.09
CA VAL A 71 -26.82 -17.18 -12.72
C VAL A 71 -26.07 -18.50 -12.58
N THR A 72 -25.05 -18.76 -13.40
CA THR A 72 -24.18 -19.94 -13.26
C THR A 72 -23.42 -19.92 -11.92
N GLN A 73 -22.92 -18.75 -11.50
CA GLN A 73 -22.26 -18.60 -10.20
C GLN A 73 -23.25 -18.72 -9.01
N LEU A 74 -24.46 -18.17 -9.14
CA LEU A 74 -25.52 -18.28 -8.13
C LEU A 74 -25.94 -19.73 -7.91
N VAL A 75 -26.16 -20.50 -8.99
CA VAL A 75 -26.52 -21.92 -8.88
C VAL A 75 -25.35 -22.74 -8.32
N ARG A 76 -24.09 -22.42 -8.67
CA ARG A 76 -22.90 -23.08 -8.10
C ARG A 76 -22.70 -22.82 -6.60
N SER A 77 -23.06 -21.63 -6.11
CA SER A 77 -22.88 -21.24 -4.70
C SER A 77 -24.15 -21.38 -3.83
N HIS A 78 -25.20 -22.00 -4.36
CA HIS A 78 -26.51 -22.09 -3.71
C HIS A 78 -26.47 -22.80 -2.35
N ASP A 79 -25.79 -23.95 -2.23
CA ASP A 79 -25.81 -24.72 -0.99
C ASP A 79 -25.11 -23.96 0.14
N THR A 80 -23.96 -23.33 -0.17
CA THR A 80 -23.22 -22.49 0.77
C THR A 80 -24.03 -21.26 1.21
N ARG A 81 -24.62 -20.51 0.26
CA ARG A 81 -25.31 -19.24 0.55
C ARG A 81 -26.72 -19.42 1.11
N SER A 82 -27.41 -20.53 0.81
CA SER A 82 -28.74 -20.81 1.39
C SER A 82 -28.65 -21.33 2.83
N LYS A 83 -27.61 -22.12 3.18
CA LYS A 83 -27.44 -22.77 4.48
C LYS A 83 -27.72 -21.86 5.69
N PRO A 84 -27.15 -20.65 5.82
CA PRO A 84 -27.42 -19.79 6.99
C PRO A 84 -28.89 -19.35 7.10
N LEU A 85 -29.60 -19.17 5.98
CA LEU A 85 -30.95 -18.61 5.95
C LEU A 85 -32.05 -19.61 6.32
N ARG A 86 -31.80 -20.92 6.19
CA ARG A 86 -32.83 -21.98 6.32
C ARG A 86 -33.46 -22.06 7.70
N TYR A 87 -32.66 -21.96 8.77
CA TYR A 87 -33.11 -22.13 10.15
C TYR A 87 -33.11 -20.82 10.94
N ALA A 88 -34.09 -20.63 11.84
CA ALA A 88 -34.26 -19.37 12.56
C ALA A 88 -32.99 -18.95 13.32
N THR A 89 -32.37 -19.86 14.07
CA THR A 89 -31.16 -19.56 14.86
C THR A 89 -29.98 -19.11 13.98
N SER A 90 -29.76 -19.73 12.82
CA SER A 90 -28.69 -19.33 11.90
C SER A 90 -29.05 -18.07 11.12
N ARG A 91 -30.32 -17.92 10.72
CA ARG A 91 -30.83 -16.75 9.97
C ARG A 91 -30.71 -15.47 10.79
N ILE A 92 -30.93 -15.54 12.10
CA ILE A 92 -30.79 -14.39 13.01
C ILE A 92 -29.32 -13.99 13.21
N VAL A 93 -28.40 -14.97 13.25
CA VAL A 93 -26.95 -14.69 13.32
C VAL A 93 -26.45 -14.08 12.00
N GLU A 94 -26.81 -14.67 10.86
CA GLU A 94 -26.52 -14.12 9.54
C GLU A 94 -27.11 -12.71 9.37
N ALA A 95 -28.34 -12.46 9.83
CA ALA A 95 -28.99 -11.15 9.74
C ALA A 95 -28.19 -10.07 10.49
N ARG A 96 -27.64 -10.39 11.67
CA ARG A 96 -26.82 -9.46 12.46
C ARG A 96 -25.45 -9.23 11.81
N ALA A 97 -24.83 -10.27 11.26
CA ALA A 97 -23.58 -10.13 10.50
C ALA A 97 -23.77 -9.28 9.23
N VAL A 98 -24.84 -9.53 8.47
CA VAL A 98 -25.19 -8.76 7.26
C VAL A 98 -25.63 -7.34 7.58
N ALA A 99 -26.32 -7.10 8.71
CA ALA A 99 -26.63 -5.75 9.18
C ALA A 99 -25.35 -4.96 9.47
N ALA A 100 -24.42 -5.52 10.27
CA ALA A 100 -23.13 -4.89 10.53
C ALA A 100 -22.30 -4.67 9.26
N GLN A 101 -22.31 -5.62 8.31
CA GLN A 101 -21.63 -5.47 7.01
C GLN A 101 -22.29 -4.43 6.09
N ARG A 102 -23.60 -4.16 6.24
CA ARG A 102 -24.28 -3.05 5.55
C ARG A 102 -23.94 -1.72 6.21
N GLU A 103 -24.06 -1.64 7.52
CA GLU A 103 -23.70 -0.47 8.33
C GLU A 103 -22.24 -0.03 8.12
N GLN A 104 -21.29 -0.97 8.11
CA GLN A 104 -19.87 -0.67 7.82
C GLN A 104 -19.64 -0.19 6.38
N ARG A 105 -20.38 -0.75 5.40
CA ARG A 105 -20.31 -0.27 4.00
C ARG A 105 -20.92 1.12 3.85
N ASP A 106 -22.06 1.38 4.48
CA ASP A 106 -22.71 2.68 4.42
C ASP A 106 -21.91 3.75 5.17
N ALA A 107 -21.24 3.40 6.28
CA ALA A 107 -20.25 4.28 6.92
C ALA A 107 -19.11 4.64 5.95
N GLY A 108 -18.49 3.64 5.29
CA GLY A 108 -17.44 3.86 4.30
C GLY A 108 -17.88 4.64 3.05
N ARG A 109 -19.17 4.65 2.70
CA ARG A 109 -19.73 5.52 1.64
C ARG A 109 -19.73 7.00 2.04
N TYR A 110 -19.95 7.33 3.32
CA TYR A 110 -19.87 8.70 3.83
C TYR A 110 -18.44 9.13 4.18
N GLU A 111 -17.56 8.20 4.56
CA GLU A 111 -16.19 8.46 5.03
C GLU A 111 -15.40 9.45 4.15
N LEU A 112 -15.40 9.28 2.82
CA LEU A 112 -14.70 10.19 1.90
C LEU A 112 -15.31 11.60 1.86
N LEU A 113 -16.64 11.71 1.99
CA LEU A 113 -17.35 12.99 2.03
C LEU A 113 -17.13 13.69 3.38
N ASP A 114 -17.21 12.95 4.48
CA ASP A 114 -17.04 13.47 5.84
C ASP A 114 -15.61 14.00 6.04
N ASN A 115 -14.59 13.24 5.67
CA ASN A 115 -13.19 13.69 5.69
C ASN A 115 -12.97 14.96 4.84
N ALA A 116 -13.65 15.08 3.69
CA ALA A 116 -13.57 16.26 2.83
C ALA A 116 -14.30 17.48 3.43
N ILE A 117 -15.44 17.27 4.10
CA ILE A 117 -16.17 18.31 4.83
C ILE A 117 -15.37 18.79 6.05
N GLU A 118 -14.82 17.86 6.84
CA GLU A 118 -14.05 18.16 8.05
C GLU A 118 -12.84 19.05 7.73
N ARG A 119 -12.02 18.68 6.74
CA ARG A 119 -10.87 19.47 6.28
C ARG A 119 -11.23 20.85 5.73
N LEU A 120 -12.47 21.07 5.28
CA LEU A 120 -12.98 22.40 4.92
C LEU A 120 -13.45 23.18 6.15
N VAL A 121 -14.14 22.52 7.09
CA VAL A 121 -14.64 23.13 8.32
C VAL A 121 -13.49 23.55 9.24
N GLU A 122 -12.44 22.74 9.38
CA GLU A 122 -11.20 23.10 10.08
C GLU A 122 -10.53 24.34 9.47
N ARG A 123 -10.42 24.38 8.14
CA ARG A 123 -9.66 25.39 7.41
C ARG A 123 -10.39 26.73 7.25
N TYR A 124 -11.73 26.69 7.14
CA TYR A 124 -12.54 27.86 6.78
C TYR A 124 -13.66 28.17 7.80
N GLY A 125 -13.83 27.37 8.86
CA GLY A 125 -14.92 27.52 9.84
C GLY A 125 -16.30 27.13 9.30
N GLY A 126 -16.35 26.46 8.14
CA GLY A 126 -17.57 26.10 7.42
C GLY A 126 -17.28 25.55 6.02
N ILE A 127 -18.34 25.21 5.28
CA ILE A 127 -18.26 24.78 3.87
C ILE A 127 -18.40 26.03 2.98
N PRO A 128 -17.40 26.41 2.16
CA PRO A 128 -17.55 27.50 1.20
C PRO A 128 -18.51 27.13 0.06
N GLU A 129 -19.36 28.07 -0.35
CA GLU A 129 -20.34 27.86 -1.44
C GLU A 129 -19.65 27.38 -2.74
N SER A 130 -18.52 28.00 -3.12
CA SER A 130 -17.66 27.59 -4.25
C SER A 130 -17.10 26.16 -4.18
N LYS A 131 -17.14 25.48 -3.03
CA LYS A 131 -16.66 24.10 -2.85
C LYS A 131 -17.78 23.06 -2.82
N ARG A 132 -19.05 23.47 -2.83
CA ARG A 132 -20.21 22.56 -2.80
C ARG A 132 -20.26 21.61 -4.00
N ALA A 133 -19.88 22.07 -5.20
CA ALA A 133 -19.81 21.22 -6.39
C ALA A 133 -18.79 20.07 -6.20
N GLY A 134 -17.57 20.38 -5.76
CA GLY A 134 -16.55 19.36 -5.50
C GLY A 134 -16.90 18.38 -4.38
N LEU A 135 -17.67 18.82 -3.36
CA LEU A 135 -18.22 17.91 -2.35
C LEU A 135 -19.30 16.98 -2.93
N SER A 136 -20.13 17.48 -3.86
CA SER A 136 -21.07 16.64 -4.62
C SER A 136 -20.35 15.59 -5.46
N ASP A 137 -19.24 15.95 -6.12
CA ASP A 137 -18.42 15.01 -6.89
C ASP A 137 -17.76 13.95 -5.99
N ILE A 138 -17.22 14.35 -4.82
CA ILE A 138 -16.64 13.44 -3.82
C ILE A 138 -17.70 12.48 -3.25
N GLY A 139 -18.88 12.99 -2.90
CA GLY A 139 -20.00 12.16 -2.44
C GLY A 139 -20.49 11.20 -3.52
N ALA A 140 -20.54 11.63 -4.78
CA ALA A 140 -20.90 10.77 -5.91
C ALA A 140 -19.85 9.66 -6.15
N MET A 141 -18.55 9.94 -5.95
CA MET A 141 -17.50 8.90 -5.96
C MET A 141 -17.68 7.89 -4.81
N GLY A 142 -18.16 8.33 -3.64
CA GLY A 142 -18.61 7.46 -2.54
C GLY A 142 -19.93 6.70 -2.81
N GLY A 143 -20.56 6.89 -3.98
CA GLY A 143 -21.85 6.28 -4.31
C GLY A 143 -23.01 6.83 -3.48
N LEU A 144 -22.93 8.10 -3.05
CA LEU A 144 -24.03 8.81 -2.40
C LEU A 144 -24.91 9.51 -3.45
N THR A 145 -26.21 9.62 -3.15
CA THR A 145 -27.15 10.42 -3.93
C THR A 145 -27.06 11.91 -3.58
N PRO A 146 -27.46 12.84 -4.47
CA PRO A 146 -27.45 14.28 -4.19
C PRO A 146 -28.19 14.67 -2.89
N ASP A 147 -29.31 14.00 -2.58
CA ASP A 147 -30.08 14.25 -1.36
C ASP A 147 -29.36 13.78 -0.08
N GLU A 148 -28.66 12.62 -0.13
CA GLU A 148 -27.81 12.15 0.97
C GLU A 148 -26.64 13.13 1.24
N ILE A 149 -26.03 13.64 0.17
CA ILE A 149 -24.91 14.60 0.22
C ILE A 149 -25.38 15.93 0.80
N GLU A 150 -26.47 16.50 0.28
CA GLU A 150 -27.08 17.72 0.80
C GLU A 150 -27.51 17.58 2.27
N ALA A 151 -28.10 16.45 2.66
CA ALA A 151 -28.47 16.17 4.05
C ALA A 151 -27.27 15.97 5.00
N ARG A 152 -26.07 15.70 4.45
CA ARG A 152 -24.79 15.74 5.18
C ARG A 152 -24.30 17.18 5.30
N MET A 153 -24.16 17.89 4.17
CA MET A 153 -23.60 19.25 4.10
C MET A 153 -24.40 20.27 4.92
N ARG A 154 -25.74 20.17 4.95
CA ARG A 154 -26.62 21.06 5.74
C ARG A 154 -26.40 20.99 7.27
N ARG A 155 -25.63 20.03 7.78
CA ARG A 155 -25.24 19.94 9.19
C ARG A 155 -24.12 20.92 9.56
N HIS A 156 -23.40 21.42 8.56
CA HIS A 156 -22.27 22.31 8.72
C HIS A 156 -22.64 23.72 8.25
N ARG A 157 -21.98 24.73 8.81
CA ARG A 157 -22.21 26.12 8.42
C ARG A 157 -21.75 26.33 6.99
N ILE A 158 -22.68 26.62 6.07
CA ILE A 158 -22.33 27.14 4.75
C ILE A 158 -21.86 28.59 4.94
N ILE A 159 -20.74 28.95 4.30
CA ILE A 159 -20.22 30.31 4.24
C ILE A 159 -20.25 30.78 2.78
N GLY A 160 -20.82 31.97 2.55
CA GLY A 160 -20.73 32.61 1.24
C GLY A 160 -19.29 33.02 0.95
N ASP A 161 -18.89 33.00 -0.33
CA ASP A 161 -17.53 33.27 -0.81
C ASP A 161 -17.10 34.75 -0.64
N THR A 162 -17.06 35.20 0.61
CA THR A 162 -16.45 36.48 1.00
C THR A 162 -14.95 36.33 0.81
N THR A 163 -14.39 37.03 -0.18
CA THR A 163 -12.95 36.93 -0.51
C THR A 163 -12.10 37.69 0.52
N GLN A 164 -12.02 37.14 1.74
CA GLN A 164 -10.86 37.32 2.60
C GLN A 164 -9.92 36.15 2.30
N PRO A 165 -8.85 36.35 1.51
CA PRO A 165 -7.92 35.28 1.23
C PRO A 165 -7.17 34.94 2.52
N ALA A 166 -7.45 33.76 3.09
CA ALA A 166 -6.34 32.94 3.54
C ALA A 166 -5.37 32.85 2.35
N PRO A 167 -4.07 33.15 2.53
CA PRO A 167 -3.16 33.25 1.39
C PRO A 167 -3.16 31.93 0.62
N PRO A 168 -2.98 31.95 -0.71
CA PRO A 168 -2.65 30.72 -1.40
C PRO A 168 -1.44 30.10 -0.69
N THR A 169 -1.50 28.81 -0.39
CA THR A 169 -0.27 28.03 -0.43
C THR A 169 0.17 28.11 -1.88
N ALA A 170 1.03 29.08 -2.17
CA ALA A 170 1.65 29.18 -3.48
C ALA A 170 2.37 27.86 -3.79
N PRO A 171 2.61 27.51 -5.06
CA PRO A 171 3.81 26.71 -5.32
C PRO A 171 4.97 27.42 -4.59
N PRO A 172 5.76 26.74 -3.75
CA PRO A 172 6.75 27.40 -2.90
C PRO A 172 7.57 28.37 -3.72
N ASP A 173 7.62 29.64 -3.29
CA ASP A 173 8.16 30.75 -4.08
C ASP A 173 9.46 30.30 -4.74
N PRO A 174 9.45 30.09 -6.07
CA PRO A 174 10.49 29.31 -6.73
C PRO A 174 11.81 30.01 -6.49
N ILE A 175 12.80 29.29 -5.96
CA ILE A 175 14.05 29.89 -5.53
C ILE A 175 14.64 30.62 -6.73
N SER A 176 14.69 31.96 -6.62
CA SER A 176 14.88 32.79 -7.79
C SER A 176 16.19 32.46 -8.48
N GLU A 177 16.20 32.54 -9.81
CA GLU A 177 17.37 32.24 -10.64
C GLU A 177 18.62 33.03 -10.17
N GLN A 178 18.43 34.28 -9.76
CA GLN A 178 19.44 35.12 -9.10
C GLN A 178 19.99 34.49 -7.81
N ARG A 179 19.13 33.90 -6.96
CA ARG A 179 19.52 33.28 -5.68
C ARG A 179 20.22 31.93 -5.89
N LEU A 180 19.76 31.11 -6.85
CA LEU A 180 20.46 29.90 -7.28
C LEU A 180 21.84 30.24 -7.86
N SER A 181 21.93 31.31 -8.67
CA SER A 181 23.18 31.83 -9.21
C SER A 181 24.12 32.33 -8.10
N GLN A 182 23.61 33.02 -7.07
CA GLN A 182 24.40 33.42 -5.90
C GLN A 182 24.97 32.22 -5.14
N ILE A 183 24.14 31.20 -4.87
CA ILE A 183 24.57 29.96 -4.19
C ILE A 183 25.66 29.26 -4.99
N THR A 184 25.44 29.07 -6.29
CA THR A 184 26.41 28.43 -7.20
C THR A 184 27.73 29.21 -7.27
N ARG A 185 27.67 30.55 -7.30
CA ARG A 185 28.84 31.43 -7.25
C ARG A 185 29.63 31.27 -5.95
N LEU A 186 28.94 31.22 -4.80
CA LEU A 186 29.55 31.06 -3.47
C LEU A 186 30.15 29.67 -3.27
N LEU A 187 29.48 28.61 -3.72
CA LEU A 187 30.01 27.23 -3.67
C LEU A 187 31.27 27.10 -4.54
N GLY A 188 31.24 27.60 -5.78
CA GLY A 188 32.43 27.66 -6.63
C GLY A 188 33.53 28.61 -6.11
N GLU A 189 33.22 29.53 -5.19
CA GLU A 189 34.21 30.36 -4.49
C GLU A 189 34.83 29.61 -3.30
N PHE A 190 34.01 28.89 -2.53
CA PHE A 190 34.45 27.98 -1.48
C PHE A 190 35.41 26.91 -2.02
N ASP A 191 35.07 26.24 -3.13
CA ASP A 191 35.91 25.22 -3.75
C ASP A 191 37.26 25.79 -4.22
N ARG A 192 37.26 26.98 -4.82
CA ARG A 192 38.50 27.69 -5.21
C ARG A 192 39.39 28.00 -4.02
N ILE A 193 38.83 28.50 -2.91
CA ILE A 193 39.61 28.82 -1.70
C ILE A 193 40.04 27.53 -0.96
N GLN A 194 39.28 26.44 -1.07
CA GLN A 194 39.60 25.16 -0.45
C GLN A 194 40.71 24.39 -1.19
N SER A 195 40.77 24.51 -2.53
CA SER A 195 41.88 24.07 -3.40
C SER A 195 42.35 22.61 -3.20
N GLY A 196 41.80 21.69 -4.00
CA GLY A 196 42.27 20.30 -4.09
C GLY A 196 41.38 19.26 -3.40
N ASN A 197 40.19 19.65 -2.93
CA ASN A 197 39.14 18.73 -2.49
C ASN A 197 38.13 18.45 -3.61
N GLU A 198 37.35 17.38 -3.41
CA GLU A 198 36.11 17.05 -4.12
C GLU A 198 35.17 18.27 -4.18
N PRO A 199 34.54 18.55 -5.35
CA PRO A 199 33.72 19.74 -5.57
C PRO A 199 32.47 19.76 -4.67
N THR A 200 31.92 20.96 -4.48
CA THR A 200 30.76 21.19 -3.59
C THR A 200 29.56 21.70 -4.39
N PRO A 201 28.93 20.88 -5.25
CA PRO A 201 27.91 21.35 -6.21
C PRO A 201 26.62 21.90 -5.56
N THR A 202 26.31 21.52 -4.31
CA THR A 202 25.07 21.91 -3.62
C THR A 202 25.30 22.30 -2.16
N LEU A 203 24.31 22.96 -1.56
CA LEU A 203 24.29 23.24 -0.11
C LEU A 203 24.25 21.96 0.72
N LEU A 204 23.72 20.84 0.19
CA LEU A 204 23.78 19.53 0.84
C LEU A 204 25.18 18.91 0.72
N ALA A 205 25.85 19.05 -0.43
CA ALA A 205 27.25 18.62 -0.59
C ALA A 205 28.19 19.35 0.39
N LEU A 206 27.94 20.64 0.66
CA LEU A 206 28.67 21.43 1.68
C LEU A 206 28.54 20.85 3.09
N LEU A 207 27.40 20.23 3.39
CA LEU A 207 27.14 19.49 4.63
C LEU A 207 27.65 18.04 4.58
N ARG A 208 28.28 17.61 3.47
CA ARG A 208 28.63 16.22 3.13
C ARG A 208 27.41 15.30 3.21
N MET A 209 26.39 15.66 2.44
CA MET A 209 25.10 15.00 2.23
C MET A 209 24.73 15.08 0.74
N SER A 210 23.93 14.14 0.24
CA SER A 210 23.41 14.12 -1.13
C SER A 210 21.99 14.72 -1.19
N LEU A 211 21.44 14.88 -2.40
CA LEU A 211 20.03 15.23 -2.57
C LEU A 211 19.06 14.12 -2.09
N ASP A 212 19.49 12.85 -2.04
CA ASP A 212 18.68 11.76 -1.48
C ASP A 212 18.56 11.86 0.05
N ASP A 213 19.53 12.51 0.72
CA ASP A 213 19.50 12.77 2.16
C ASP A 213 18.59 13.96 2.54
N ALA A 214 17.96 14.65 1.57
CA ALA A 214 17.23 15.90 1.79
C ALA A 214 16.02 15.78 2.73
N THR A 215 15.50 14.58 2.99
CA THR A 215 14.42 14.34 3.96
C THR A 215 14.90 14.20 5.41
N ASP A 216 16.20 14.09 5.66
CA ASP A 216 16.81 13.84 6.97
C ASP A 216 17.03 15.15 7.75
N ALA A 217 15.93 15.80 8.14
CA ALA A 217 15.95 17.15 8.74
C ALA A 217 16.81 17.26 10.01
N GLU A 218 16.81 16.25 10.88
CA GLU A 218 17.64 16.22 12.10
C GLU A 218 19.13 16.21 11.76
N ARG A 219 19.54 15.47 10.73
CA ARG A 219 20.92 15.44 10.25
C ARG A 219 21.30 16.71 9.51
N ILE A 220 20.38 17.33 8.74
CA ILE A 220 20.60 18.66 8.16
C ILE A 220 20.84 19.67 9.28
N GLU A 221 19.99 19.73 10.31
CA GLU A 221 20.13 20.64 11.45
C GLU A 221 21.47 20.40 12.17
N THR A 222 21.78 19.14 12.48
CA THR A 222 23.04 18.74 13.10
C THR A 222 24.26 19.18 12.28
N ARG A 223 24.25 18.96 10.95
CA ARG A 223 25.36 19.34 10.06
C ARG A 223 25.47 20.85 9.89
N VAL A 224 24.36 21.58 9.82
CA VAL A 224 24.35 23.06 9.78
C VAL A 224 24.85 23.64 11.11
N GLY A 225 24.53 23.02 12.24
CA GLY A 225 25.07 23.37 13.56
C GLY A 225 26.60 23.22 13.60
N ILE A 226 27.11 22.02 13.30
CA ILE A 226 28.56 21.73 13.24
C ILE A 226 29.29 22.68 12.28
N LEU A 227 28.69 22.98 11.11
CA LEU A 227 29.23 23.97 10.18
C LEU A 227 29.26 25.38 10.78
N SER A 228 28.17 25.79 11.44
CA SER A 228 28.02 27.12 12.06
C SER A 228 29.06 27.37 13.16
N ASP A 229 29.26 26.39 14.04
CA ASP A 229 30.20 26.52 15.16
C ASP A 229 31.65 26.55 14.66
N ARG A 230 32.00 25.68 13.70
CA ARG A 230 33.30 25.72 13.02
C ARG A 230 33.58 27.08 12.38
N VAL A 231 32.58 27.68 11.71
CA VAL A 231 32.74 28.99 11.05
C VAL A 231 32.89 30.13 12.08
N ARG A 232 32.20 30.04 13.22
CA ARG A 232 32.36 30.98 14.35
C ARG A 232 33.79 30.96 14.90
N GLU A 233 34.39 29.78 15.03
CA GLU A 233 35.77 29.58 15.54
C GLU A 233 36.87 30.00 14.54
N MET A 234 36.57 30.08 13.25
CA MET A 234 37.56 30.46 12.23
C MET A 234 38.01 31.94 12.34
N PRO A 235 39.29 32.25 12.05
CA PRO A 235 39.76 33.63 11.97
C PRO A 235 39.08 34.38 10.83
N ALA A 236 39.05 35.72 10.92
CA ALA A 236 38.53 36.58 9.87
C ALA A 236 39.38 36.45 8.59
N GLY A 237 38.74 36.16 7.46
CA GLY A 237 39.38 35.97 6.16
C GLY A 237 38.41 35.47 5.09
N PRO A 238 38.84 35.34 3.81
CA PRO A 238 37.95 35.05 2.68
C PRO A 238 37.12 33.78 2.85
N MET A 239 37.75 32.68 3.27
CA MET A 239 37.05 31.40 3.51
C MET A 239 35.93 31.55 4.54
N ARG A 240 36.16 32.31 5.62
CA ARG A 240 35.13 32.55 6.64
C ARG A 240 33.97 33.39 6.08
N ALA A 241 34.25 34.45 5.33
CA ALA A 241 33.20 35.30 4.75
C ALA A 241 32.28 34.51 3.79
N VAL A 242 32.86 33.68 2.91
CA VAL A 242 32.09 32.81 2.00
C VAL A 242 31.26 31.78 2.78
N LEU A 243 31.83 31.21 3.85
CA LEU A 243 31.10 30.26 4.70
C LEU A 243 30.01 30.91 5.57
N ASP A 244 30.21 32.14 6.07
CA ASP A 244 29.19 32.90 6.78
C ASP A 244 27.98 33.17 5.85
N GLU A 245 28.19 33.54 4.58
CA GLU A 245 27.11 33.63 3.58
C GLU A 245 26.45 32.27 3.28
N LEU A 246 27.24 31.22 3.05
CA LEU A 246 26.71 29.87 2.76
C LEU A 246 25.90 29.29 3.93
N VAL A 247 26.28 29.58 5.18
CA VAL A 247 25.50 29.20 6.38
C VAL A 247 24.16 29.94 6.45
N VAL A 248 24.09 31.21 6.03
CA VAL A 248 22.81 31.92 5.89
C VAL A 248 21.92 31.26 4.83
N HIS A 249 22.48 30.86 3.68
CA HIS A 249 21.74 30.11 2.67
C HIS A 249 21.27 28.73 3.19
N CYS A 250 22.12 27.98 3.90
CA CYS A 250 21.74 26.71 4.49
C CYS A 250 20.58 26.85 5.48
N ARG A 251 20.60 27.87 6.35
CA ARG A 251 19.53 28.09 7.34
C ARG A 251 18.20 28.49 6.71
N ASP A 252 18.19 29.40 5.74
CA ASP A 252 16.94 29.91 5.16
C ASP A 252 16.31 28.96 4.11
N ILE A 253 17.10 28.06 3.52
CA ILE A 253 16.67 27.12 2.47
C ILE A 253 16.51 25.68 3.01
N LEU A 254 17.49 25.16 3.75
CA LEU A 254 17.47 23.76 4.22
C LEU A 254 16.81 23.60 5.60
N LEU A 255 16.85 24.63 6.45
CA LEU A 255 16.17 24.69 7.75
C LEU A 255 15.02 25.72 7.78
N GLY A 256 14.62 26.22 6.61
CA GLY A 256 13.47 27.10 6.45
C GLY A 256 12.16 26.31 6.36
N ASP A 257 11.19 26.89 5.65
CA ASP A 257 10.01 26.15 5.20
C ASP A 257 10.45 24.95 4.33
N ILE A 258 9.96 23.75 4.66
CA ILE A 258 10.19 22.50 3.90
C ILE A 258 9.86 22.66 2.41
N ALA A 259 8.90 23.53 2.08
CA ALA A 259 8.52 23.80 0.70
C ALA A 259 9.66 24.50 -0.08
N ARG A 260 10.53 25.28 0.59
CA ARG A 260 11.76 25.84 0.00
C ARG A 260 12.84 24.79 -0.22
N LEU A 261 13.01 23.86 0.73
CA LEU A 261 13.94 22.74 0.59
C LEU A 261 13.56 21.87 -0.62
N ILE A 262 12.27 21.60 -0.79
CA ILE A 262 11.71 20.93 -1.97
C ILE A 262 11.99 21.74 -3.24
N ALA A 263 11.74 23.05 -3.24
CA ALA A 263 12.01 23.92 -4.38
C ALA A 263 13.51 23.98 -4.75
N TYR A 264 14.42 23.93 -3.76
CA TYR A 264 15.86 23.86 -3.98
C TYR A 264 16.27 22.55 -4.65
N CYS A 265 15.88 21.41 -4.07
CA CYS A 265 16.23 20.09 -4.59
C CYS A 265 15.65 19.88 -5.99
N LYS A 266 14.42 20.38 -6.22
CA LYS A 266 13.80 20.39 -7.55
C LYS A 266 14.63 21.23 -8.55
N ALA A 267 14.96 22.49 -8.25
CA ALA A 267 15.67 23.35 -9.19
C ALA A 267 17.09 22.86 -9.51
N VAL A 268 17.78 22.25 -8.54
CA VAL A 268 19.04 21.52 -8.79
C VAL A 268 18.80 20.34 -9.74
N SER A 269 17.77 19.53 -9.48
CA SER A 269 17.44 18.36 -10.31
C SER A 269 17.07 18.72 -11.75
N GLU A 270 16.29 19.79 -11.96
CA GLU A 270 15.97 20.32 -13.28
C GLU A 270 17.22 20.82 -14.02
N SER A 271 18.12 21.54 -13.33
CA SER A 271 19.40 22.00 -13.90
C SER A 271 20.32 20.85 -14.33
N VAL A 272 20.39 19.76 -13.54
CA VAL A 272 21.17 18.56 -13.91
C VAL A 272 20.49 17.78 -15.03
N ALA A 273 19.17 17.64 -15.03
CA ALA A 273 18.43 17.03 -16.13
C ALA A 273 18.62 17.79 -17.45
N ASP A 274 18.61 19.12 -17.42
CA ASP A 274 18.88 19.96 -18.60
C ASP A 274 20.32 19.81 -19.12
N TYR A 275 21.30 19.59 -18.24
CA TYR A 275 22.68 19.28 -18.62
C TYR A 275 22.84 17.89 -19.25
N LEU A 276 22.13 16.89 -18.71
CA LEU A 276 22.21 15.50 -19.14
C LEU A 276 21.36 15.19 -20.38
N ARG A 277 20.21 15.85 -20.58
CA ARG A 277 19.30 15.62 -21.72
C ARG A 277 20.01 15.57 -23.10
N PRO A 278 20.87 16.54 -23.49
CA PRO A 278 21.58 16.47 -24.78
C PRO A 278 22.63 15.35 -24.84
N ARG A 279 23.10 14.82 -23.70
CA ARG A 279 24.09 13.74 -23.61
C ARG A 279 23.43 12.38 -23.72
N VAL A 280 22.38 12.14 -22.93
CA VAL A 280 21.54 10.94 -23.03
C VAL A 280 21.03 10.79 -24.46
N ARG A 281 20.53 11.89 -25.07
CA ARG A 281 20.13 11.93 -26.48
C ARG A 281 21.23 11.50 -27.45
N ALA A 282 22.49 11.82 -27.17
CA ALA A 282 23.61 11.46 -28.02
C ALA A 282 24.01 9.98 -27.85
N ALA A 283 24.03 9.47 -26.61
CA ALA A 283 24.34 8.09 -26.30
C ALA A 283 23.32 7.10 -26.91
N VAL A 284 22.01 7.38 -26.78
CA VAL A 284 20.96 6.47 -27.28
C VAL A 284 20.71 6.56 -28.80
N LEU A 285 21.32 7.53 -29.49
CA LEU A 285 20.96 7.95 -30.86
C LEU A 285 21.05 6.86 -31.95
N VAL A 286 21.86 5.83 -31.71
CA VAL A 286 22.22 4.82 -32.73
C VAL A 286 21.58 3.46 -32.46
N GLU A 287 21.31 3.14 -31.18
CA GLU A 287 20.94 1.78 -30.76
C GLU A 287 19.63 1.72 -29.95
N ASP A 288 18.96 2.86 -29.73
CA ASP A 288 17.76 3.02 -28.88
C ASP A 288 17.92 2.44 -27.46
N VAL A 289 19.17 2.32 -27.00
CA VAL A 289 19.57 1.79 -25.69
C VAL A 289 20.67 2.66 -25.11
N LEU A 290 20.55 3.04 -23.84
CA LEU A 290 21.63 3.64 -23.06
C LEU A 290 22.51 2.51 -22.51
N ARG A 291 23.67 2.30 -23.14
CA ARG A 291 24.64 1.25 -22.80
C ARG A 291 25.25 1.45 -21.41
N HIS A 292 25.70 0.36 -20.80
CA HIS A 292 26.28 0.34 -19.45
C HIS A 292 27.44 1.35 -19.28
N GLY A 293 28.38 1.43 -20.23
CA GLY A 293 29.50 2.38 -20.15
C GLY A 293 29.09 3.86 -20.23
N ASP A 294 28.13 4.20 -21.10
CA ASP A 294 27.56 5.55 -21.17
C ASP A 294 26.68 5.85 -19.95
N TYR A 295 25.99 4.84 -19.40
CA TYR A 295 25.20 4.95 -18.17
C TYR A 295 26.09 5.24 -16.96
N GLU A 296 27.18 4.52 -16.77
CA GLU A 296 28.13 4.78 -15.68
C GLU A 296 28.74 6.18 -15.79
N PHE A 297 29.22 6.57 -16.97
CA PHE A 297 29.77 7.92 -17.19
C PHE A 297 28.74 9.03 -16.91
N LEU A 298 27.50 8.89 -17.40
CA LEU A 298 26.45 9.87 -17.18
C LEU A 298 25.88 9.83 -15.74
N PHE A 299 26.04 8.72 -15.04
CA PHE A 299 25.74 8.60 -13.60
C PHE A 299 26.80 9.31 -12.76
N GLU A 300 28.10 9.14 -13.06
CA GLU A 300 29.17 9.92 -12.43
C GLU A 300 29.01 11.42 -12.72
N GLU A 301 28.72 11.83 -13.98
CA GLU A 301 28.39 13.22 -14.32
C GLU A 301 27.18 13.77 -13.53
N ALA A 302 26.24 12.92 -13.11
CA ALA A 302 25.08 13.29 -12.31
C ALA A 302 25.44 13.49 -10.82
N ILE A 303 26.27 12.61 -10.25
CA ILE A 303 26.75 12.70 -8.86
C ILE A 303 27.70 13.89 -8.68
N ASP A 304 28.62 14.13 -9.61
CA ASP A 304 29.53 15.31 -9.62
C ASP A 304 28.78 16.64 -9.62
N ARG A 305 27.53 16.64 -10.12
CA ARG A 305 26.64 17.81 -10.15
C ARG A 305 25.63 17.84 -9.00
N GLY A 306 25.79 16.93 -8.04
CA GLY A 306 25.14 16.98 -6.73
C GLY A 306 23.83 16.22 -6.61
N LEU A 307 23.44 15.40 -7.59
CA LEU A 307 22.36 14.43 -7.38
C LEU A 307 22.81 13.34 -6.40
N GLY A 308 21.84 12.73 -5.72
CA GLY A 308 22.08 11.48 -4.99
C GLY A 308 21.96 10.26 -5.92
N PRO A 309 22.50 9.09 -5.53
CA PRO A 309 22.44 7.86 -6.31
C PRO A 309 21.05 7.42 -6.77
N ALA A 310 19.99 7.68 -6.01
CA ALA A 310 18.62 7.38 -6.42
C ALA A 310 18.12 8.40 -7.46
N GLY A 311 18.27 9.70 -7.18
CA GLY A 311 17.88 10.77 -8.11
C GLY A 311 18.60 10.71 -9.46
N ALA A 312 19.90 10.39 -9.45
CA ALA A 312 20.71 10.23 -10.67
C ALA A 312 20.21 9.09 -11.56
N ARG A 313 19.94 7.90 -10.99
CA ARG A 313 19.39 6.76 -11.74
C ARG A 313 18.01 7.10 -12.32
N GLN A 314 17.14 7.71 -11.52
CA GLN A 314 15.80 8.09 -11.94
C GLN A 314 15.84 9.05 -13.14
N ILE A 315 16.64 10.12 -13.07
CA ILE A 315 16.79 11.09 -14.16
C ILE A 315 17.36 10.46 -15.44
N LEU A 316 18.30 9.51 -15.34
CA LEU A 316 18.80 8.79 -16.52
C LEU A 316 17.74 7.87 -17.15
N HIS A 317 16.92 7.18 -16.35
CA HIS A 317 15.80 6.39 -16.85
C HIS A 317 14.72 7.27 -17.49
N ASP A 318 14.36 8.40 -16.88
CA ASP A 318 13.34 9.32 -17.40
C ASP A 318 13.80 10.00 -18.69
N LEU A 319 15.08 10.41 -18.78
CA LEU A 319 15.66 10.99 -20.00
C LEU A 319 15.83 9.95 -21.12
N ALA A 320 16.15 8.70 -20.81
CA ALA A 320 16.14 7.63 -21.82
C ALA A 320 14.72 7.41 -22.35
N GLY A 321 13.73 7.37 -21.44
CA GLY A 321 12.30 7.28 -21.78
C GLY A 321 11.79 8.47 -22.59
N GLU A 322 12.29 9.69 -22.37
CA GLU A 322 11.99 10.90 -23.17
C GLU A 322 12.29 10.67 -24.67
N PHE A 323 13.35 9.92 -24.97
CA PHE A 323 13.77 9.56 -26.32
C PHE A 323 13.25 8.20 -26.81
N GLY A 324 12.43 7.50 -26.01
CA GLY A 324 11.92 6.16 -26.31
C GLY A 324 12.94 5.03 -26.13
N ALA A 325 14.12 5.33 -25.56
CA ALA A 325 15.21 4.38 -25.38
C ALA A 325 15.09 3.60 -24.06
N SER A 326 15.64 2.39 -24.04
CA SER A 326 15.77 1.58 -22.82
C SER A 326 17.13 1.78 -22.16
N VAL A 327 17.25 1.57 -20.85
CA VAL A 327 18.56 1.48 -20.19
C VAL A 327 19.03 0.03 -20.20
N GLU A 328 20.27 -0.21 -20.59
CA GLU A 328 20.92 -1.52 -20.50
C GLU A 328 21.04 -1.91 -19.03
N SER A 329 20.18 -2.83 -18.60
CA SER A 329 20.31 -3.44 -17.28
C SER A 329 21.48 -4.42 -17.29
N GLU A 330 22.24 -4.50 -16.21
CA GLU A 330 23.13 -5.64 -15.99
C GLU A 330 22.29 -6.94 -15.99
N GLU A 331 22.31 -7.66 -17.10
CA GLU A 331 21.95 -9.07 -17.09
C GLU A 331 23.05 -9.78 -16.28
N PRO A 332 22.76 -10.36 -15.10
CA PRO A 332 23.78 -11.02 -14.30
C PRO A 332 24.39 -12.13 -15.16
N PRO A 333 25.73 -12.19 -15.32
CA PRO A 333 26.38 -12.80 -16.46
C PRO A 333 25.87 -14.23 -16.67
N SER A 334 25.11 -14.41 -17.76
CA SER A 334 24.48 -15.66 -18.14
C SER A 334 25.47 -16.81 -17.97
N GLN A 335 25.16 -17.74 -17.05
CA GLN A 335 26.11 -18.78 -16.65
C GLN A 335 26.66 -19.49 -17.89
N PRO A 336 27.99 -19.69 -18.00
CA PRO A 336 28.54 -20.47 -19.10
C PRO A 336 27.83 -21.82 -19.15
N PRO A 337 27.41 -22.29 -20.34
CA PRO A 337 26.58 -23.49 -20.44
C PRO A 337 27.28 -24.65 -19.73
N GLU A 338 26.62 -25.23 -18.72
CA GLU A 338 27.22 -26.27 -17.90
C GLU A 338 27.66 -27.44 -18.79
N ILE A 339 28.99 -27.56 -18.97
CA ILE A 339 29.59 -28.74 -19.55
C ILE A 339 29.32 -29.87 -18.55
N PHE A 340 28.31 -30.69 -18.85
CA PHE A 340 27.84 -31.80 -18.02
C PHE A 340 29.01 -32.71 -17.60
N GLN A 341 29.56 -32.47 -16.40
CA GLN A 341 30.53 -33.36 -15.80
C GLN A 341 29.75 -34.53 -15.17
N PRO A 342 29.99 -35.79 -15.58
CA PRO A 342 29.30 -36.93 -14.99
C PRO A 342 29.68 -37.06 -13.50
N ALA A 343 28.67 -37.15 -12.65
CA ALA A 343 28.85 -37.13 -11.20
C ALA A 343 29.78 -38.27 -10.71
N PRO A 344 30.66 -38.01 -9.72
CA PRO A 344 31.56 -39.03 -9.20
C PRO A 344 30.77 -40.19 -8.57
N ALA A 345 31.14 -41.42 -8.95
CA ALA A 345 30.40 -42.62 -8.55
C ALA A 345 30.46 -42.86 -7.03
N ARG A 346 29.32 -43.21 -6.44
CA ARG A 346 29.27 -43.72 -5.06
C ARG A 346 30.06 -45.05 -4.97
N PRO A 347 30.82 -45.29 -3.89
CA PRO A 347 31.47 -46.59 -3.68
C PRO A 347 30.43 -47.72 -3.59
N ARG A 348 30.74 -48.86 -4.23
CA ARG A 348 29.86 -50.01 -4.34
C ARG A 348 29.91 -50.87 -3.05
N PRO A 349 28.78 -51.37 -2.52
CA PRO A 349 28.81 -52.41 -1.49
C PRO A 349 29.40 -53.73 -2.04
N PRO A 350 29.99 -54.60 -1.20
CA PRO A 350 30.54 -55.88 -1.63
C PRO A 350 29.45 -56.91 -1.98
N ASP A 351 29.70 -57.71 -3.01
CA ASP A 351 28.82 -58.77 -3.51
C ASP A 351 28.86 -60.06 -2.64
N PRO A 352 27.83 -60.94 -2.73
CA PRO A 352 27.51 -61.92 -1.68
C PRO A 352 28.21 -63.29 -1.79
N GLN A 353 28.16 -64.07 -0.70
CA GLN A 353 28.51 -65.50 -0.67
C GLN A 353 27.28 -66.43 -0.84
N PRO A 354 27.47 -67.72 -1.22
CA PRO A 354 26.39 -68.56 -1.78
C PRO A 354 25.43 -69.21 -0.77
N VAL A 355 24.28 -69.63 -1.29
CA VAL A 355 23.15 -70.29 -0.59
C VAL A 355 23.42 -71.76 -0.23
N PRO A 356 22.63 -72.33 0.70
CA PRO A 356 21.68 -73.36 0.24
C PRO A 356 20.23 -73.17 0.73
N ALA A 357 19.28 -73.76 0.00
CA ALA A 357 17.82 -73.84 0.26
C ALA A 357 17.44 -75.29 0.72
N PRO A 358 16.16 -75.68 0.96
CA PRO A 358 14.87 -74.98 0.81
C PRO A 358 13.90 -75.16 2.02
N GLU A 359 12.59 -74.87 1.88
CA GLU A 359 11.45 -75.84 2.07
C GLU A 359 10.03 -75.20 2.30
N VAL A 360 9.05 -75.59 1.45
CA VAL A 360 7.55 -75.73 1.61
C VAL A 360 6.59 -74.59 2.10
N THR A 361 5.79 -74.06 1.15
CA THR A 361 4.29 -73.88 1.04
C THR A 361 3.30 -74.25 2.19
N PRO A 362 2.01 -73.78 2.25
CA PRO A 362 1.36 -72.49 1.88
C PRO A 362 0.26 -72.03 2.96
N PRO A 363 -0.88 -71.30 2.69
CA PRO A 363 -1.72 -70.59 3.70
C PRO A 363 -3.05 -71.29 4.12
N PRO A 364 -3.99 -70.65 4.89
CA PRO A 364 -5.15 -69.97 4.25
C PRO A 364 -5.91 -68.82 5.01
N SER A 365 -6.77 -68.10 4.26
CA SER A 365 -8.19 -67.68 4.52
C SER A 365 -8.70 -66.60 5.53
N ASP A 366 -9.42 -65.62 4.93
CA ASP A 366 -10.83 -65.17 5.15
C ASP A 366 -11.33 -64.17 6.25
N THR A 367 -12.32 -63.36 5.80
CA THR A 367 -13.18 -62.30 6.43
C THR A 367 -14.39 -62.91 7.21
N PRO A 368 -15.39 -62.18 7.85
CA PRO A 368 -15.81 -60.76 7.78
C PRO A 368 -16.25 -60.07 9.13
N ALA A 369 -17.04 -58.98 9.05
CA ALA A 369 -17.69 -58.19 10.13
C ALA A 369 -19.25 -58.25 10.03
N PRO A 370 -20.14 -57.50 10.76
CA PRO A 370 -20.01 -56.53 11.88
C PRO A 370 -20.70 -57.04 13.19
N PRO A 371 -21.76 -56.49 13.91
CA PRO A 371 -22.67 -55.32 13.78
C PRO A 371 -22.71 -54.36 15.02
N VAL A 372 -23.78 -53.55 15.21
CA VAL A 372 -24.02 -52.55 16.32
C VAL A 372 -25.52 -52.49 16.71
N PRO A 373 -25.91 -52.36 18.01
CA PRO A 373 -26.95 -51.36 18.41
C PRO A 373 -26.98 -50.85 19.89
N GLY A 374 -27.61 -49.67 20.14
CA GLY A 374 -28.10 -49.17 21.48
C GLY A 374 -27.22 -48.08 22.16
N ARG A 375 -27.60 -46.81 22.44
CA ARG A 375 -28.87 -46.08 22.79
C ARG A 375 -29.27 -46.24 24.29
N ILE A 376 -29.63 -45.23 25.12
CA ILE A 376 -30.10 -43.82 24.96
C ILE A 376 -29.61 -42.88 26.12
N ASP A 377 -29.88 -41.58 26.01
CA ASP A 377 -29.59 -40.44 26.93
C ASP A 377 -30.17 -40.49 28.37
N THR A 378 -29.61 -39.67 29.30
CA THR A 378 -30.24 -38.39 29.77
C THR A 378 -29.44 -37.63 30.86
N THR A 379 -29.84 -36.36 31.12
CA THR A 379 -29.54 -35.48 32.28
C THR A 379 -28.36 -34.47 32.23
N ARG A 380 -28.50 -33.51 31.31
CA ARG A 380 -28.18 -32.07 31.47
C ARG A 380 -27.77 -31.60 32.89
N ARG A 381 -26.48 -31.28 33.11
CA ARG A 381 -26.06 -30.20 34.02
C ARG A 381 -24.68 -29.63 33.67
N ALA A 382 -24.62 -28.33 33.37
CA ALA A 382 -23.37 -27.55 33.37
C ALA A 382 -23.08 -27.08 34.82
N PRO A 383 -21.82 -26.82 35.23
CA PRO A 383 -21.09 -25.66 34.69
C PRO A 383 -19.56 -25.80 34.58
N LYS A 384 -18.94 -24.68 34.17
CA LYS A 384 -17.56 -24.23 34.44
C LYS A 384 -16.48 -24.61 33.40
N ARG A 385 -16.04 -23.56 32.71
CA ARG A 385 -14.93 -23.47 31.74
C ARG A 385 -13.67 -24.25 32.16
N GLN A 386 -13.12 -25.02 31.23
CA GLN A 386 -11.67 -25.09 30.99
C GLN A 386 -11.37 -24.62 29.56
N ARG A 387 -10.09 -24.41 29.22
CA ARG A 387 -9.66 -23.44 28.19
C ARG A 387 -8.57 -24.00 27.26
N THR A 388 -9.02 -24.69 26.22
CA THR A 388 -8.31 -25.07 24.99
C THR A 388 -9.41 -25.34 23.94
N GLU A 389 -9.25 -25.11 22.64
CA GLU A 389 -8.11 -24.57 21.88
C GLU A 389 -8.64 -23.62 20.79
N ALA A 390 -7.79 -22.87 20.09
CA ALA A 390 -8.23 -21.73 19.28
C ALA A 390 -8.73 -22.10 17.87
N ASP A 391 -9.87 -21.51 17.48
CA ASP A 391 -10.22 -21.32 16.06
C ASP A 391 -9.14 -20.48 15.34
N PRO A 392 -8.90 -20.69 14.02
CA PRO A 392 -7.90 -19.93 13.28
C PRO A 392 -8.26 -18.44 13.22
N VAL A 393 -7.30 -17.62 13.65
CA VAL A 393 -7.32 -16.14 13.56
C VAL A 393 -7.54 -15.70 12.09
N PRO A 394 -8.21 -14.57 11.81
CA PRO A 394 -8.27 -14.01 10.46
C PRO A 394 -6.85 -13.69 9.95
N THR A 395 -6.27 -14.61 9.19
CA THR A 395 -4.94 -14.44 8.60
C THR A 395 -4.98 -13.30 7.60
N GLY A 396 -4.04 -12.35 7.75
CA GLY A 396 -3.75 -11.35 6.72
C GLY A 396 -3.19 -11.98 5.43
N PRO A 397 -2.65 -11.16 4.51
CA PRO A 397 -2.01 -11.70 3.31
C PRO A 397 -0.86 -12.65 3.70
N PRO A 398 -0.63 -13.74 2.94
CA PRO A 398 0.38 -14.73 3.28
C PRO A 398 1.77 -14.10 3.42
N THR A 399 2.45 -14.44 4.51
CA THR A 399 3.82 -14.02 4.79
C THR A 399 4.82 -14.94 4.09
N VAL A 400 5.88 -14.35 3.52
CA VAL A 400 6.94 -15.07 2.80
C VAL A 400 8.34 -14.56 3.17
N PRO A 401 9.34 -15.45 3.28
CA PRO A 401 10.72 -15.05 3.53
C PRO A 401 11.37 -14.42 2.30
N GLY A 402 12.41 -13.61 2.52
CA GLY A 402 13.29 -13.11 1.47
C GLY A 402 12.76 -11.92 0.66
N LEU A 403 11.65 -11.31 1.05
CA LEU A 403 11.31 -9.96 0.59
C LEU A 403 12.21 -8.91 1.28
N PRO A 404 12.60 -7.82 0.60
CA PRO A 404 13.59 -6.88 1.12
C PRO A 404 13.02 -5.99 2.25
N ASP A 405 13.83 -5.73 3.26
CA ASP A 405 13.49 -4.90 4.42
C ASP A 405 13.10 -3.46 4.01
N ILE A 406 11.98 -2.95 4.55
CA ILE A 406 11.66 -1.52 4.50
C ILE A 406 12.35 -0.80 5.66
N ALA A 407 12.98 0.34 5.36
CA ALA A 407 13.55 1.23 6.35
C ALA A 407 12.67 2.48 6.52
N VAL A 408 12.18 2.69 7.73
CA VAL A 408 11.47 3.91 8.15
C VAL A 408 12.48 4.99 8.53
N PHE A 409 12.17 6.22 8.17
CA PHE A 409 13.05 7.38 8.33
C PHE A 409 12.45 8.50 9.19
N GLY A 410 11.13 8.67 9.17
CA GLY A 410 10.47 9.72 9.92
C GLY A 410 9.00 9.45 10.20
N ALA A 411 8.46 10.19 11.17
CA ALA A 411 7.06 10.20 11.60
C ALA A 411 6.66 11.62 11.99
N GLY A 412 6.70 12.55 11.03
CA GLY A 412 6.55 13.99 11.24
C GLY A 412 5.16 14.49 10.90
N GLY A 413 4.50 15.21 11.81
CA GLY A 413 3.16 15.78 11.59
C GLY A 413 2.08 14.73 11.28
N GLY A 414 2.27 13.49 11.73
CA GLY A 414 1.43 12.35 11.37
C GLY A 414 1.78 11.65 10.06
N VAL A 415 2.79 12.10 9.30
CA VAL A 415 3.23 11.43 8.07
C VAL A 415 4.44 10.54 8.36
N LEU A 416 4.26 9.24 8.10
CA LEU A 416 5.27 8.19 8.19
C LEU A 416 6.02 8.07 6.86
N THR A 417 7.33 8.23 6.87
CA THR A 417 8.18 8.15 5.66
C THR A 417 9.13 6.97 5.73
N PHE A 418 9.28 6.25 4.62
CA PHE A 418 10.10 5.04 4.49
C PHE A 418 10.60 4.82 3.05
N ALA A 419 11.73 4.13 2.89
CA ALA A 419 12.23 3.73 1.58
C ALA A 419 11.38 2.62 0.96
N TRP A 420 11.19 2.72 -0.35
CA TRP A 420 10.72 1.63 -1.21
C TRP A 420 11.93 0.83 -1.72
N PRO A 421 12.10 -0.45 -1.34
CA PRO A 421 13.19 -1.27 -1.87
C PRO A 421 13.01 -1.55 -3.36
N PRO A 422 14.09 -1.84 -4.12
CA PRO A 422 14.00 -2.18 -5.53
C PRO A 422 12.98 -3.29 -5.82
N GLY A 423 12.10 -3.07 -6.79
CA GLY A 423 11.04 -4.00 -7.17
C GLY A 423 9.80 -4.04 -6.25
N VAL A 424 9.77 -3.30 -5.14
CA VAL A 424 8.62 -3.23 -4.23
C VAL A 424 7.70 -2.07 -4.62
N THR A 425 6.44 -2.37 -4.94
CA THR A 425 5.42 -1.37 -5.31
C THR A 425 4.25 -1.25 -4.33
N GLU A 426 4.13 -2.19 -3.39
CA GLU A 426 3.12 -2.20 -2.32
C GLU A 426 3.77 -2.54 -0.98
N ALA A 427 3.24 -1.96 0.10
CA ALA A 427 3.71 -2.17 1.47
C ALA A 427 2.53 -2.27 2.44
N MET A 428 2.71 -2.99 3.55
CA MET A 428 1.79 -3.03 4.69
C MET A 428 2.38 -2.23 5.85
N VAL A 429 1.65 -1.21 6.29
CA VAL A 429 1.93 -0.46 7.52
C VAL A 429 1.06 -1.03 8.64
N TYR A 430 1.66 -1.36 9.77
CA TYR A 430 1.02 -1.90 10.97
C TYR A 430 1.11 -0.85 12.08
N LEU A 431 -0.03 -0.43 12.63
CA LEU A 431 -0.14 0.62 13.63
C LEU A 431 -0.65 0.05 14.96
N ARG A 432 0.03 0.34 16.07
CA ARG A 432 -0.30 -0.22 17.39
C ARG A 432 0.03 0.75 18.53
N ARG A 433 -0.94 1.04 19.42
CA ARG A 433 -0.78 2.09 20.44
C ARG A 433 0.07 1.70 21.66
N ASP A 434 0.08 0.43 22.07
CA ASP A 434 0.66 0.00 23.36
C ASP A 434 2.17 -0.34 23.27
N ALA A 435 2.61 -0.95 22.18
CA ALA A 435 4.00 -1.36 21.95
C ALA A 435 4.29 -1.53 20.44
N PRO A 436 5.56 -1.58 20.01
CA PRO A 436 5.91 -1.86 18.62
C PRO A 436 5.30 -3.17 18.09
N PRO A 437 4.73 -3.19 16.87
CA PRO A 437 4.23 -4.41 16.25
C PRO A 437 5.30 -5.51 16.20
N ALA A 438 4.90 -6.71 16.64
CA ALA A 438 5.84 -7.82 16.84
C ALA A 438 6.36 -8.36 15.50
N ALA A 439 5.44 -8.77 14.63
CA ALA A 439 5.69 -9.34 13.31
C ALA A 439 4.57 -8.95 12.32
N PRO A 440 4.78 -9.06 11.00
CA PRO A 440 3.72 -8.91 10.01
C PRO A 440 2.59 -9.91 10.30
N GLY A 441 1.38 -9.39 10.54
CA GLY A 441 0.23 -10.18 11.01
C GLY A 441 0.00 -10.17 12.53
N ASP A 442 0.68 -9.29 13.29
CA ASP A 442 0.37 -8.99 14.70
C ASP A 442 -1.14 -8.65 14.87
N PRO A 443 -1.93 -9.47 15.58
CA PRO A 443 -3.38 -9.30 15.70
C PRO A 443 -3.77 -8.13 16.62
N SER A 444 -2.81 -7.46 17.26
CA SER A 444 -3.02 -6.22 18.01
C SER A 444 -2.60 -4.96 17.24
N ALA A 445 -2.23 -5.09 15.96
CA ALA A 445 -1.90 -3.96 15.09
C ALA A 445 -2.94 -3.79 13.96
N VAL A 446 -3.32 -2.53 13.69
CA VAL A 446 -4.14 -2.17 12.53
C VAL A 446 -3.26 -2.18 11.29
N ALA A 447 -3.57 -3.05 10.32
CA ALA A 447 -2.75 -3.26 9.13
C ALA A 447 -3.36 -2.55 7.90
N VAL A 448 -2.67 -1.53 7.39
CA VAL A 448 -3.10 -0.69 6.27
C VAL A 448 -2.17 -0.90 5.06
N LYS A 449 -2.73 -1.15 3.88
CA LYS A 449 -1.96 -1.31 2.64
C LYS A 449 -1.77 0.03 1.94
N ILE A 450 -0.53 0.34 1.54
CA ILE A 450 -0.22 1.50 0.69
C ILE A 450 0.51 1.08 -0.59
N THR A 451 0.29 1.80 -1.69
CA THR A 451 1.02 1.66 -2.96
C THR A 451 2.05 2.78 -3.07
N ASN A 452 3.13 2.55 -3.83
CA ASN A 452 4.10 3.59 -4.13
C ASN A 452 3.43 4.84 -4.75
N SER A 453 2.45 4.69 -5.65
CA SER A 453 1.72 5.81 -6.25
C SER A 453 0.98 6.67 -5.21
N ARG A 454 0.30 6.04 -4.24
CA ARG A 454 -0.43 6.78 -3.19
C ARG A 454 0.55 7.48 -2.24
N TYR A 455 1.62 6.79 -1.87
CA TYR A 455 2.70 7.31 -1.04
C TYR A 455 3.33 8.58 -1.63
N HIS A 456 3.63 8.60 -2.94
CA HIS A 456 4.17 9.80 -3.60
C HIS A 456 3.16 10.95 -3.69
N VAL A 457 1.87 10.67 -3.88
CA VAL A 457 0.80 11.70 -3.93
C VAL A 457 0.58 12.36 -2.56
N ASP A 458 0.69 11.60 -1.46
CA ASP A 458 0.49 12.11 -0.10
C ASP A 458 1.80 12.59 0.58
N GLY A 459 2.97 12.43 -0.07
CA GLY A 459 4.28 12.73 0.51
C GLY A 459 4.76 11.74 1.58
N GLY A 460 4.07 10.61 1.74
CA GLY A 460 4.36 9.56 2.70
C GLY A 460 3.14 8.66 2.96
N PHE A 461 3.17 7.88 4.04
CA PHE A 461 1.97 7.26 4.60
C PHE A 461 1.37 8.18 5.66
N VAL A 462 0.18 8.73 5.43
CA VAL A 462 -0.53 9.50 6.45
C VAL A 462 -1.07 8.54 7.52
N VAL A 463 -0.54 8.65 8.74
CA VAL A 463 -0.99 7.88 9.91
C VAL A 463 -2.28 8.52 10.42
N PRO A 464 -3.42 7.79 10.44
CA PRO A 464 -4.69 8.33 10.91
C PRO A 464 -4.59 8.96 12.29
N ASP A 465 -5.26 10.11 12.48
CA ASP A 465 -5.22 10.89 13.71
C ASP A 465 -5.75 10.10 14.92
N ASP A 466 -6.77 9.26 14.70
CA ASP A 466 -7.28 8.33 15.71
C ASP A 466 -6.26 7.25 16.11
N SER A 467 -5.28 6.97 15.25
CA SER A 467 -4.23 5.99 15.50
C SER A 467 -3.05 6.61 16.24
N ARG A 468 -2.94 7.95 16.37
CA ARG A 468 -1.82 8.62 17.02
C ARG A 468 -2.08 8.92 18.51
N PRO A 469 -1.04 8.91 19.37
CA PRO A 469 0.29 8.37 19.14
C PRO A 469 0.28 6.82 19.05
N CYS A 470 1.16 6.26 18.24
CA CYS A 470 1.33 4.80 18.12
C CYS A 470 2.75 4.42 17.70
N TYR A 471 3.07 3.14 17.85
CA TYR A 471 4.20 2.55 17.16
C TYR A 471 3.74 2.06 15.78
N ALA A 472 4.48 2.43 14.75
CA ALA A 472 4.30 1.94 13.39
C ALA A 472 5.38 0.90 13.04
N ALA A 473 5.03 -0.08 12.21
CA ALA A 473 5.95 -1.03 11.59
C ALA A 473 5.60 -1.25 10.11
N VAL A 474 6.57 -1.37 9.22
CA VAL A 474 6.32 -1.47 7.76
C VAL A 474 6.96 -2.73 7.16
N ALA A 475 6.17 -3.50 6.41
CA ALA A 475 6.63 -4.68 5.68
C ALA A 475 6.45 -4.49 4.17
N SER A 476 7.44 -4.95 3.39
CA SER A 476 7.36 -4.98 1.92
C SER A 476 6.35 -6.02 1.45
N CYS A 477 5.75 -5.77 0.28
CA CYS A 477 4.85 -6.71 -0.37
C CYS A 477 5.26 -6.99 -1.81
N ARG A 478 4.85 -8.15 -2.32
CA ARG A 478 4.97 -8.55 -3.72
C ARG A 478 3.63 -9.07 -4.22
N ARG A 479 3.34 -8.92 -5.52
CA ARG A 479 2.27 -9.70 -6.16
C ARG A 479 2.83 -10.92 -6.88
N THR A 480 2.22 -12.06 -6.63
CA THR A 480 2.37 -13.25 -7.47
C THR A 480 1.83 -12.99 -8.88
N PRO A 481 2.21 -13.78 -9.90
CA PRO A 481 1.60 -13.73 -11.23
C PRO A 481 0.07 -13.98 -11.23
N SER A 482 -0.47 -14.64 -10.20
CA SER A 482 -1.92 -14.79 -9.97
C SER A 482 -2.58 -13.59 -9.29
N GLY A 483 -1.86 -12.49 -9.04
CA GLY A 483 -2.36 -11.27 -8.43
C GLY A 483 -2.48 -11.29 -6.90
N THR A 484 -2.23 -12.42 -6.25
CA THR A 484 -2.19 -12.57 -4.78
C THR A 484 -1.08 -11.69 -4.20
N LEU A 485 -1.39 -10.94 -3.13
CA LEU A 485 -0.43 -10.15 -2.38
C LEU A 485 0.26 -11.02 -1.33
N GLU A 486 1.59 -11.07 -1.38
CA GLU A 486 2.48 -11.66 -0.38
C GLU A 486 3.12 -10.52 0.42
N VAL A 487 3.38 -10.73 1.71
CA VAL A 487 4.01 -9.76 2.63
C VAL A 487 5.30 -10.39 3.18
N ALA A 488 6.30 -9.59 3.57
CA ALA A 488 7.46 -10.13 4.29
C ALA A 488 7.03 -10.88 5.57
N ASP A 489 7.77 -11.90 5.97
CA ASP A 489 7.53 -12.65 7.22
C ASP A 489 8.14 -11.99 8.47
N GLY A 490 9.02 -11.01 8.28
CA GLY A 490 9.62 -10.19 9.33
C GLY A 490 9.45 -8.69 9.10
N PHE A 491 9.75 -7.93 10.16
CA PHE A 491 9.99 -6.49 10.09
C PHE A 491 11.47 -6.21 10.30
N GLY A 492 12.10 -5.57 9.32
CA GLY A 492 13.50 -5.19 9.33
C GLY A 492 13.94 -4.35 10.53
N ARG A 493 15.27 -4.25 10.72
CA ARG A 493 15.86 -3.55 11.88
C ARG A 493 15.48 -2.07 11.98
N ARG A 494 15.21 -1.42 10.85
CA ARG A 494 14.74 -0.03 10.76
C ARG A 494 13.27 0.08 10.34
N ALA A 495 12.52 -1.02 10.32
CA ALA A 495 11.14 -1.03 9.84
C ALA A 495 10.11 -0.46 10.85
N ARG A 496 10.54 -0.05 12.06
CA ARG A 496 9.67 0.35 13.17
C ARG A 496 10.01 1.76 13.67
N ILE A 497 9.00 2.54 14.07
CA ILE A 497 9.17 3.88 14.66
C ILE A 497 8.04 4.18 15.66
N GLU A 498 8.23 5.17 16.54
CA GLU A 498 7.18 5.82 17.33
C GLU A 498 6.64 7.04 16.55
N VAL A 499 5.33 7.08 16.33
CA VAL A 499 4.57 8.18 15.73
C VAL A 499 3.87 8.95 16.85
N ARG A 500 4.04 10.28 16.87
CA ARG A 500 3.45 11.18 17.86
C ARG A 500 2.29 12.01 17.29
#